data_AF-A0A482VZ21-F1
#
_entry.id   AF-A0A482VZ21-F1
#
_cell.length_a   1.000
_cell.length_b   1.000
_cell.length_c   1.000
_cell.angle_alpha   90.00
_cell.angle_beta   90.00
_cell.angle_gamma   90.00
#
_symmetry.space_group_name_H-M   'P 1'
#
loop_
_entity.id
_entity.type
_entity.pdbx_description
1 polymer ?
#
loop_
_entity_poly.entity_id
_entity_poly.type
_entity_poly.pdbx_seq_one_letter_code
_entity_poly.pdbx_strand_id
1 'polypeptide(L)'
;FCDRHGPDKSANKGKAPNDLMCVAEAMMPRIIFRLILHLRENCHMSMKDAQKGPIQDADGFITMLLDFNNMGGLMRRVMTSALTNPQKYRVLNEIPENFDSEYAAYIAESKKIYEKALESLPNPEPLDVYKNCPSLQENLVHKTFLEELVFWTVMFEFPQKVVCLLLNMLPDPDYKEALTRAFVLHYSRISMMLERSNDPDTLSNRVVHVSVQLFSNESLALRMTEQLNLLHVMVVSLRYMMSKILVENTLHDAERNFHYVVDCSKRVMKEHCYWPLVSDLNNVLSHRPVALKFMSDDMLIEMWFGFLAMFQGMNVNQRETKEHVKFEPNTYFAAFSAELEASAYPMWALVSHLTDASTAALTKKVLSACFRELRDWLDAINFTSLNMNDNLQVSFHLPLHRYFSVFLCQAVAKQGISLDEVLPPRDDLIVMIMHPLRVQVST
;
A
#
# COMPACT_ATOMS: atom_id res chain seq x y z
N PHE A 1 14.00 4.56 26.59
CA PHE A 1 14.58 3.24 26.92
C PHE A 1 15.45 3.41 28.17
N CYS A 2 15.47 2.44 29.09
CA CYS A 2 16.18 2.53 30.37
C CYS A 2 17.33 1.51 30.40
N ASP A 3 18.54 1.98 30.65
CA ASP A 3 19.79 1.21 30.52
C ASP A 3 20.08 0.30 31.73
N ARG A 4 19.14 0.17 32.66
CA ARG A 4 19.27 -0.64 33.89
C ARG A 4 18.61 -2.02 33.81
N HIS A 5 18.51 -2.60 32.62
CA HIS A 5 17.90 -3.91 32.46
C HIS A 5 18.93 -4.93 31.95
N GLY A 6 19.42 -5.76 32.87
CA GLY A 6 20.31 -6.88 32.56
C GLY A 6 19.60 -8.04 31.84
N PRO A 7 20.37 -9.03 31.34
CA PRO A 7 19.91 -10.09 30.45
C PRO A 7 18.85 -11.06 31.05
N ASP A 8 18.66 -11.09 32.39
CA ASP A 8 17.79 -12.06 33.08
C ASP A 8 16.37 -11.57 33.44
N LYS A 9 15.88 -10.48 32.83
CA LYS A 9 14.61 -9.85 33.24
C LYS A 9 13.35 -10.71 32.98
N SER A 10 13.42 -11.70 32.10
CA SER A 10 12.33 -12.63 31.77
C SER A 10 12.24 -13.84 32.70
N ALA A 11 13.34 -14.20 33.38
CA ALA A 11 13.37 -15.37 34.27
C ALA A 11 12.62 -15.16 35.60
N ASN A 12 12.48 -13.91 36.06
CA ASN A 12 11.97 -13.55 37.39
C ASN A 12 10.53 -12.99 37.44
N LYS A 13 9.74 -13.08 36.36
CA LYS A 13 8.30 -12.79 36.44
C LYS A 13 7.57 -14.09 36.77
N GLY A 14 7.26 -14.32 38.05
CA GLY A 14 6.38 -15.41 38.46
C GLY A 14 5.13 -15.46 37.58
N LYS A 15 4.73 -16.66 37.13
CA LYS A 15 3.47 -16.83 36.39
C LYS A 15 2.32 -16.43 37.30
N ALA A 16 1.38 -15.64 36.79
CA ALA A 16 0.15 -15.36 37.53
C ALA A 16 -0.56 -16.68 37.85
N PRO A 17 -1.18 -16.83 39.03
CA PRO A 17 -1.95 -18.02 39.35
C PRO A 17 -3.02 -18.28 38.29
N ASN A 18 -3.05 -19.50 37.74
CA ASN A 18 -3.98 -19.87 36.66
C ASN A 18 -5.45 -19.64 37.06
N ASP A 19 -5.77 -19.86 38.34
CA ASP A 19 -7.13 -19.69 38.88
C ASP A 19 -7.62 -18.24 38.83
N LEU A 20 -6.71 -17.26 38.82
CA LEU A 20 -7.07 -15.84 38.69
C LEU A 20 -7.24 -15.42 37.22
N MET A 21 -6.61 -16.14 36.29
CA MET A 21 -6.66 -15.83 34.86
C MET A 21 -7.75 -16.59 34.12
N CYS A 22 -8.25 -17.70 34.65
CA CYS A 22 -9.16 -18.61 33.96
C CYS A 22 -10.46 -17.93 33.48
N VAL A 23 -11.05 -17.06 34.32
CA VAL A 23 -12.26 -16.30 33.97
C VAL A 23 -11.97 -15.34 32.83
N ALA A 24 -10.86 -14.60 32.91
CA ALA A 24 -10.46 -13.65 31.86
C ALA A 24 -10.19 -14.38 30.53
N GLU A 25 -9.48 -15.51 30.57
CA GLU A 25 -9.17 -16.32 29.38
C GLU A 25 -10.39 -16.95 28.73
N ALA A 26 -11.39 -17.33 29.52
CA ALA A 26 -12.67 -17.87 29.05
C ALA A 26 -13.61 -16.77 28.53
N MET A 27 -13.65 -15.60 29.16
CA MET A 27 -14.58 -14.52 28.82
C MET A 27 -14.10 -13.65 27.67
N MET A 28 -12.79 -13.35 27.60
CA MET A 28 -12.26 -12.39 26.62
C MET A 28 -12.64 -12.70 25.16
N PRO A 29 -12.60 -13.96 24.67
CA PRO A 29 -13.01 -14.27 23.30
C PRO A 29 -14.49 -13.94 23.05
N ARG A 30 -15.36 -14.12 24.04
CA ARG A 30 -16.79 -13.80 23.94
C ARG A 30 -17.04 -12.29 23.97
N ILE A 31 -16.26 -11.55 24.76
CA ILE A 31 -16.31 -10.09 24.80
C ILE A 31 -15.90 -9.51 23.43
N ILE A 32 -14.80 -9.99 22.86
CA ILE A 32 -14.36 -9.60 21.51
C ILE A 32 -15.40 -9.98 20.47
N PHE A 33 -15.94 -11.19 20.55
CA PHE A 33 -16.97 -11.64 19.61
C PHE A 33 -18.23 -10.76 19.68
N ARG A 34 -18.63 -10.31 20.87
CA ARG A 34 -19.76 -9.38 21.02
C ARG A 34 -19.52 -8.06 20.28
N LEU A 35 -18.31 -7.51 20.34
CA LEU A 35 -17.95 -6.32 19.55
C LEU A 35 -18.08 -6.61 18.05
N ILE A 36 -17.59 -7.75 17.58
CA ILE A 36 -17.69 -8.12 16.17
C ILE A 36 -19.15 -8.28 15.74
N LEU A 37 -19.98 -8.95 16.54
CA LEU A 37 -21.42 -9.08 16.26
C LEU A 37 -22.09 -7.70 16.14
N HIS A 38 -21.73 -6.76 17.02
CA HIS A 38 -22.21 -5.37 16.93
C HIS A 38 -21.78 -4.69 15.62
N LEU A 39 -20.52 -4.87 15.21
CA LEU A 39 -20.01 -4.31 13.95
C LEU A 39 -20.72 -4.90 12.72
N ARG A 40 -21.02 -6.21 12.74
CA ARG A 40 -21.80 -6.91 11.71
C ARG A 40 -23.19 -6.30 11.58
N GLU A 41 -23.96 -6.25 12.66
CA GLU A 41 -25.34 -5.78 12.68
C GLU A 41 -25.51 -4.37 12.12
N ASN A 42 -24.52 -3.52 12.37
CA ASN A 42 -24.60 -2.10 12.07
C ASN A 42 -23.87 -1.68 10.78
N CYS A 43 -23.36 -2.63 9.98
CA CYS A 43 -22.61 -2.30 8.76
C CYS A 43 -23.49 -1.65 7.68
N HIS A 44 -24.79 -1.94 7.65
CA HIS A 44 -25.72 -1.42 6.64
C HIS A 44 -26.17 0.03 6.88
N MET A 45 -26.06 0.53 8.12
CA MET A 45 -26.32 1.95 8.43
C MET A 45 -25.27 2.88 7.83
N SER A 46 -24.13 2.32 7.37
CA SER A 46 -22.98 3.04 6.83
C SER A 46 -23.16 3.61 5.42
N MET A 47 -24.26 3.33 4.72
CA MET A 47 -24.41 3.68 3.29
C MET A 47 -25.06 5.04 3.02
N LYS A 48 -25.79 5.64 3.97
CA LYS A 48 -26.54 6.88 3.67
C LYS A 48 -26.50 8.02 4.68
N ASP A 49 -26.17 7.81 5.96
CA ASP A 49 -25.87 8.90 6.90
C ASP A 49 -25.26 8.33 8.18
N ALA A 50 -24.16 8.94 8.66
CA ALA A 50 -23.42 8.63 9.89
C ALA A 50 -22.63 7.30 9.95
N GLN A 51 -21.50 7.25 9.21
CA GLN A 51 -20.36 6.33 9.49
C GLN A 51 -19.85 6.38 10.95
N LYS A 52 -20.30 7.36 11.75
CA LYS A 52 -19.96 7.53 13.16
C LYS A 52 -20.90 6.79 14.12
N GLY A 53 -22.15 6.50 13.75
CA GLY A 53 -23.17 5.96 14.67
C GLY A 53 -22.78 4.64 15.33
N PRO A 54 -22.46 3.59 14.55
CA PRO A 54 -22.15 2.27 15.10
C PRO A 54 -20.92 2.25 16.04
N ILE A 55 -19.90 3.03 15.70
CA ILE A 55 -18.67 3.14 16.49
C ILE A 55 -18.90 4.01 17.74
N GLN A 56 -19.72 5.05 17.65
CA GLN A 56 -20.14 5.87 18.79
C GLN A 56 -20.99 5.07 19.78
N ASP A 57 -21.87 4.20 19.29
CA ASP A 57 -22.68 3.33 20.17
C ASP A 57 -21.81 2.29 20.90
N ALA A 58 -20.74 1.82 20.25
CA ALA A 58 -19.74 0.93 20.84
C ALA A 58 -18.68 1.64 21.68
N ASP A 59 -18.74 2.96 21.83
CA ASP A 59 -17.67 3.79 22.42
C ASP A 59 -17.28 3.35 23.83
N GLY A 60 -18.28 3.15 24.70
CA GLY A 60 -18.07 2.65 26.06
C GLY A 60 -17.49 1.24 26.09
N PHE A 61 -17.90 0.37 25.16
CA PHE A 61 -17.41 -1.00 25.05
C PHE A 61 -15.95 -1.06 24.60
N ILE A 62 -15.57 -0.26 23.61
CA ILE A 62 -14.18 -0.15 23.14
C ILE A 62 -13.30 0.47 24.23
N THR A 63 -13.82 1.45 24.97
CA THR A 63 -13.12 2.05 26.11
C THR A 63 -12.86 1.03 27.22
N MET A 64 -13.84 0.18 27.55
CA MET A 64 -13.63 -0.94 28.48
C MET A 64 -12.51 -1.89 28.01
N LEU A 65 -12.45 -2.23 26.71
CA LEU A 65 -11.37 -3.06 26.18
C LEU A 65 -10.00 -2.37 26.27
N LEU A 66 -9.94 -1.06 26.05
CA LEU A 66 -8.73 -0.26 26.25
C LEU A 66 -8.28 -0.30 27.72
N ASP A 67 -9.22 -0.14 28.66
CA ASP A 67 -8.94 -0.22 30.09
C ASP A 67 -8.41 -1.59 30.48
N PHE A 68 -8.97 -2.68 29.96
CA PHE A 68 -8.41 -4.03 30.13
C PHE A 68 -6.98 -4.14 29.62
N ASN A 69 -6.67 -3.61 28.44
CA ASN A 69 -5.28 -3.62 27.94
C ASN A 69 -4.33 -2.79 28.84
N ASN A 70 -4.85 -1.72 29.46
CA ASN A 70 -4.12 -0.86 30.38
C ASN A 70 -3.89 -1.47 31.77
N MET A 71 -4.60 -2.55 32.13
CA MET A 71 -4.36 -3.32 33.37
C MET A 71 -3.00 -4.04 33.41
N GLY A 72 -2.26 -4.06 32.30
CA GLY A 72 -0.87 -4.51 32.24
C GLY A 72 -0.65 -5.72 31.34
N GLY A 73 0.56 -6.28 31.41
CA GLY A 73 1.02 -7.31 30.45
C GLY A 73 0.24 -8.63 30.50
N LEU A 74 -0.37 -8.98 31.63
CA LEU A 74 -1.17 -10.21 31.76
C LEU A 74 -2.48 -10.11 30.97
N MET A 75 -3.26 -9.05 31.20
CA MET A 75 -4.53 -8.85 30.52
C MET A 75 -4.33 -8.63 29.02
N ARG A 76 -3.27 -7.89 28.64
CA ARG A 76 -2.86 -7.76 27.24
C ARG A 76 -2.63 -9.11 26.57
N ARG A 77 -1.87 -10.02 27.20
CA ARG A 77 -1.65 -11.37 26.65
C ARG A 77 -2.94 -12.19 26.48
N VAL A 78 -3.89 -12.04 27.39
CA VAL A 78 -5.19 -12.71 27.25
C VAL A 78 -5.99 -12.12 26.08
N MET A 79 -5.98 -10.80 25.91
CA MET A 79 -6.62 -10.12 24.78
C MET A 79 -6.00 -10.52 23.45
N THR A 80 -4.67 -10.46 23.36
CA THR A 80 -3.94 -10.82 22.13
C THR A 80 -4.09 -12.29 21.80
N SER A 81 -4.03 -13.18 22.79
CA SER A 81 -4.32 -14.61 22.62
C SER A 81 -5.75 -14.85 22.16
N ALA A 82 -6.74 -14.11 22.68
CA ALA A 82 -8.12 -14.23 22.21
C ALA A 82 -8.27 -13.75 20.76
N LEU A 83 -7.66 -12.62 20.40
CA LEU A 83 -7.73 -12.04 19.05
C LEU A 83 -7.09 -12.93 17.98
N THR A 84 -5.97 -13.58 18.31
CA THR A 84 -5.12 -14.30 17.35
C THR A 84 -5.38 -15.80 17.28
N ASN A 85 -6.25 -16.36 18.13
CA ASN A 85 -6.46 -17.80 18.20
C ASN A 85 -7.53 -18.29 17.21
N PRO A 86 -7.18 -19.13 16.21
CA PRO A 86 -8.13 -19.58 15.20
C PRO A 86 -9.22 -20.52 15.73
N GLN A 87 -8.91 -21.30 16.77
CA GLN A 87 -9.88 -22.21 17.37
C GLN A 87 -10.98 -21.46 18.10
N LYS A 88 -10.62 -20.42 18.84
CA LYS A 88 -11.58 -19.54 19.52
C LYS A 88 -12.50 -18.82 18.51
N TYR A 89 -11.92 -18.33 17.42
CA TYR A 89 -12.70 -17.73 16.32
C TYR A 89 -13.68 -18.72 15.72
N ARG A 90 -13.21 -19.92 15.37
CA ARG A 90 -14.02 -20.98 14.74
C ARG A 90 -15.18 -21.39 15.64
N VAL A 91 -14.90 -21.80 16.88
CA VAL A 91 -15.91 -22.32 17.83
C VAL A 91 -17.01 -21.29 18.11
N LEU A 92 -16.67 -20.01 18.23
CA LEU A 92 -17.67 -18.97 18.50
C LEU A 92 -18.47 -18.56 17.25
N ASN A 93 -17.96 -18.82 16.05
CA ASN A 93 -18.68 -18.58 14.79
C ASN A 93 -19.45 -19.82 14.28
N GLU A 94 -19.34 -20.97 14.93
CA GLU A 94 -20.12 -22.17 14.59
C GLU A 94 -21.59 -21.95 14.95
N ILE A 95 -22.49 -22.25 14.00
CA ILE A 95 -23.93 -22.20 14.24
C ILE A 95 -24.29 -23.39 15.12
N PRO A 96 -24.95 -23.20 16.29
CA PRO A 96 -25.34 -24.30 17.16
C PRO A 96 -26.21 -25.33 16.42
N GLU A 97 -26.01 -26.62 16.71
CA GLU A 97 -26.76 -27.72 16.08
C GLU A 97 -28.28 -27.64 16.34
N ASN A 98 -28.69 -26.99 17.42
CA ASN A 98 -30.09 -26.72 17.72
C ASN A 98 -30.58 -25.47 16.97
N PHE A 99 -30.92 -25.66 15.70
CA PHE A 99 -31.39 -24.62 14.78
C PHE A 99 -32.66 -23.89 15.23
N ASP A 100 -33.42 -24.44 16.17
CA ASP A 100 -34.69 -23.87 16.66
C ASP A 100 -34.52 -22.85 17.79
N SER A 101 -33.28 -22.61 18.25
CA SER A 101 -33.02 -21.58 19.27
C SER A 101 -32.92 -20.18 18.66
N GLU A 102 -33.48 -19.17 19.34
CA GLU A 102 -33.36 -17.76 18.97
C GLU A 102 -31.89 -17.33 18.78
N TYR A 103 -31.00 -17.89 19.60
CA TYR A 103 -29.56 -17.66 19.50
C TYR A 103 -28.95 -18.24 18.21
N ALA A 104 -29.33 -19.46 17.81
CA ALA A 104 -28.85 -20.04 16.55
C ALA A 104 -29.32 -19.23 15.33
N ALA A 105 -30.58 -18.79 15.33
CA ALA A 105 -31.12 -17.92 14.27
C ALA A 105 -30.35 -16.58 14.20
N TYR A 106 -30.06 -15.98 15.36
CA TYR A 106 -29.29 -14.75 15.46
C TYR A 106 -27.87 -14.88 14.90
N ILE A 107 -27.13 -15.93 15.26
CA ILE A 107 -25.77 -16.17 14.75
C ILE A 107 -25.78 -16.44 13.24
N ALA A 108 -26.78 -17.18 12.74
CA ALA A 108 -26.93 -17.44 11.32
C ALA A 108 -27.17 -16.15 10.51
N GLU A 109 -28.06 -15.26 10.98
CA GLU A 109 -28.29 -13.98 10.30
C GLU A 109 -27.07 -13.07 10.38
N SER A 110 -26.40 -13.00 11.54
CA SER A 110 -25.15 -12.24 11.69
C SER A 110 -24.07 -12.70 10.72
N LYS A 111 -23.93 -14.02 10.52
CA LYS A 111 -22.99 -14.59 9.55
C LYS A 111 -23.34 -14.22 8.11
N LYS A 112 -24.63 -14.25 7.76
CA LYS A 112 -25.11 -13.83 6.44
C LYS A 112 -24.85 -12.35 6.17
N ILE A 113 -25.01 -11.48 7.17
CA ILE A 113 -24.67 -10.05 7.07
C ILE A 113 -23.17 -9.89 6.81
N TYR A 114 -22.34 -10.62 7.56
CA TYR A 114 -20.90 -10.62 7.38
C TYR A 114 -20.48 -11.10 5.98
N GLU A 115 -21.04 -12.20 5.48
CA GLU A 115 -20.76 -12.72 4.13
C GLU A 115 -21.11 -11.69 3.04
N LYS A 116 -22.27 -11.03 3.15
CA LYS A 116 -22.65 -9.92 2.26
C LYS A 116 -21.71 -8.73 2.36
N ALA A 117 -21.19 -8.42 3.55
CA ALA A 117 -20.22 -7.35 3.73
C ALA A 117 -18.90 -7.68 3.02
N LEU A 118 -18.43 -8.93 3.09
CA LEU A 118 -17.25 -9.37 2.34
C LEU A 118 -17.43 -9.18 0.83
N GLU A 119 -18.61 -9.52 0.30
CA GLU A 119 -18.96 -9.35 -1.12
C GLU A 119 -19.00 -7.87 -1.56
N SER A 120 -19.17 -6.93 -0.63
CA SER A 120 -19.25 -5.49 -0.94
C SER A 120 -17.87 -4.83 -1.19
N LEU A 121 -16.78 -5.49 -0.79
CA LEU A 121 -15.41 -5.04 -0.97
C LEU A 121 -14.53 -6.13 -1.65
N PRO A 122 -14.89 -6.53 -2.89
CA PRO A 122 -14.11 -7.53 -3.61
C PRO A 122 -12.81 -6.91 -4.10
N ASN A 123 -11.74 -7.70 -4.12
CA ASN A 123 -10.56 -7.34 -4.91
C ASN A 123 -10.84 -7.55 -6.41
N PRO A 124 -10.15 -6.83 -7.30
CA PRO A 124 -10.12 -7.21 -8.71
C PRO A 124 -9.56 -8.63 -8.88
N GLU A 125 -9.96 -9.33 -9.93
CA GLU A 125 -9.41 -10.65 -10.23
C GLU A 125 -7.88 -10.55 -10.36
N PRO A 126 -7.11 -11.32 -9.57
CA PRO A 126 -5.66 -11.26 -9.63
C PRO A 126 -5.17 -11.83 -10.95
N LEU A 127 -4.08 -11.26 -11.50
CA LEU A 127 -3.35 -11.87 -12.61
C LEU A 127 -2.97 -13.31 -12.26
N ASP A 128 -2.82 -14.18 -13.27
CA ASP A 128 -2.52 -15.60 -13.09
C ASP A 128 -1.35 -15.86 -12.13
N VAL A 129 -0.31 -15.05 -12.22
CA VAL A 129 0.90 -15.15 -11.39
C VAL A 129 0.62 -14.85 -9.91
N TYR A 130 -0.44 -14.10 -9.60
CA TYR A 130 -0.84 -13.71 -8.26
C TYR A 130 -2.08 -14.44 -7.72
N LYS A 131 -2.62 -15.43 -8.44
CA LYS A 131 -3.78 -16.23 -7.98
C LYS A 131 -3.60 -16.86 -6.60
N ASN A 132 -2.36 -17.19 -6.25
CA ASN A 132 -2.00 -17.78 -4.96
C ASN A 132 -1.65 -16.76 -3.87
N CYS A 133 -1.67 -15.45 -4.17
CA CYS A 133 -1.39 -14.40 -3.18
C CYS A 133 -2.68 -14.07 -2.40
N PRO A 134 -2.79 -14.43 -1.10
CA PRO A 134 -4.04 -14.29 -0.35
C PRO A 134 -4.56 -12.85 -0.30
N SER A 135 -3.65 -11.87 -0.20
CA SER A 135 -4.01 -10.45 -0.18
C SER A 135 -4.65 -9.95 -1.47
N LEU A 136 -4.40 -10.62 -2.60
CA LEU A 136 -4.91 -10.23 -3.93
C LEU A 136 -6.08 -11.10 -4.39
N GLN A 137 -6.49 -12.10 -3.59
CA GLN A 137 -7.65 -12.92 -3.91
C GLN A 137 -8.94 -12.11 -3.82
N GLU A 138 -9.87 -12.40 -4.74
CA GLU A 138 -11.20 -11.81 -4.81
C GLU A 138 -11.93 -11.96 -3.47
N ASN A 139 -11.96 -13.19 -2.96
CA ASN A 139 -12.63 -13.56 -1.71
C ASN A 139 -11.68 -13.56 -0.52
N LEU A 140 -12.17 -13.04 0.59
CA LEU A 140 -11.43 -12.93 1.84
C LEU A 140 -11.94 -13.95 2.85
N VAL A 141 -11.03 -14.73 3.43
CA VAL A 141 -11.37 -15.75 4.42
C VAL A 141 -10.62 -15.46 5.71
N HIS A 142 -11.36 -14.97 6.71
CA HIS A 142 -10.82 -14.77 8.05
C HIS A 142 -10.76 -16.07 8.85
N LYS A 143 -9.66 -16.21 9.60
CA LYS A 143 -9.36 -17.33 10.48
C LYS A 143 -9.30 -16.91 11.94
N THR A 144 -9.21 -15.61 12.22
CA THR A 144 -9.07 -15.07 13.57
C THR A 144 -9.96 -13.85 13.78
N PHE A 145 -10.27 -13.53 15.05
CA PHE A 145 -10.99 -12.30 15.39
C PHE A 145 -10.20 -11.05 14.97
N LEU A 146 -8.86 -11.11 15.01
CA LEU A 146 -8.01 -10.01 14.59
C LEU A 146 -8.19 -9.68 13.11
N GLU A 147 -8.17 -10.69 12.25
CA GLU A 147 -8.35 -10.51 10.81
C GLU A 147 -9.72 -9.89 10.49
N GLU A 148 -10.79 -10.40 11.10
CA GLU A 148 -12.12 -9.82 10.93
C GLU A 148 -12.25 -8.42 11.54
N LEU A 149 -11.61 -8.14 12.68
CA LEU A 149 -11.61 -6.80 13.26
C LEU A 149 -10.87 -5.78 12.38
N VAL A 150 -9.80 -6.20 11.69
CA VAL A 150 -9.14 -5.38 10.67
C VAL A 150 -10.07 -5.14 9.48
N PHE A 151 -10.81 -6.15 9.01
CA PHE A 151 -11.82 -5.97 7.98
C PHE A 151 -12.84 -4.89 8.36
N TRP A 152 -13.41 -4.97 9.57
CA TRP A 152 -14.34 -3.95 10.04
C TRP A 152 -13.68 -2.58 10.21
N THR A 153 -12.40 -2.53 10.58
CA THR A 153 -11.64 -1.28 10.61
C THR A 153 -11.56 -0.64 9.22
N VAL A 154 -11.42 -1.43 8.15
CA VAL A 154 -11.47 -0.95 6.76
C VAL A 154 -12.89 -0.53 6.37
N MET A 155 -13.90 -1.36 6.64
CA MET A 155 -15.31 -1.07 6.33
C MET A 155 -15.81 0.25 6.95
N PHE A 156 -15.36 0.56 8.16
CA PHE A 156 -15.73 1.79 8.89
C PHE A 156 -14.72 2.93 8.72
N GLU A 157 -13.86 2.89 7.70
CA GLU A 157 -12.90 3.95 7.36
C GLU A 157 -11.97 4.33 8.54
N PHE A 158 -11.31 3.32 9.11
CA PHE A 158 -10.30 3.44 10.18
C PHE A 158 -10.80 4.26 11.39
N PRO A 159 -11.81 3.79 12.13
CA PRO A 159 -12.32 4.52 13.28
C PRO A 159 -11.26 4.64 14.38
N GLN A 160 -10.99 5.88 14.82
CA GLN A 160 -9.87 6.21 15.71
C GLN A 160 -9.80 5.35 16.98
N LYS A 161 -10.94 5.06 17.64
CA LYS A 161 -10.95 4.24 18.86
C LYS A 161 -10.59 2.77 18.61
N VAL A 162 -11.03 2.19 17.50
CA VAL A 162 -10.65 0.82 17.11
C VAL A 162 -9.18 0.79 16.74
N VAL A 163 -8.70 1.79 15.98
CA VAL A 163 -7.28 1.97 15.67
C VAL A 163 -6.45 2.06 16.95
N CYS A 164 -6.87 2.89 17.92
CA CYS A 164 -6.20 2.99 19.22
C CYS A 164 -6.19 1.64 19.96
N LEU A 165 -7.29 0.89 19.97
CA LEU A 165 -7.35 -0.44 20.58
C LEU A 165 -6.33 -1.38 19.93
N LEU A 166 -6.34 -1.49 18.60
CA LEU A 166 -5.45 -2.35 17.85
C LEU A 166 -3.98 -2.02 18.09
N LEU A 167 -3.61 -0.72 18.07
CA LEU A 167 -2.23 -0.27 18.23
C LEU A 167 -1.72 -0.36 19.68
N ASN A 168 -2.60 -0.21 20.68
CA ASN A 168 -2.19 -0.29 22.09
C ASN A 168 -1.74 -1.69 22.54
N MET A 169 -2.01 -2.73 21.73
CA MET A 169 -1.58 -4.10 21.98
C MET A 169 -0.22 -4.45 21.32
N LEU A 170 0.36 -3.56 20.51
CA LEU A 170 1.66 -3.77 19.83
C LEU A 170 2.87 -4.15 20.70
N PRO A 171 2.93 -3.84 22.02
CA PRO A 171 4.01 -4.35 22.86
C PRO A 171 4.08 -5.88 22.98
N ASP A 172 3.03 -6.60 22.59
CA ASP A 172 3.06 -8.05 22.41
C ASP A 172 3.58 -8.38 20.99
N PRO A 173 4.74 -9.06 20.86
CA PRO A 173 5.39 -9.27 19.57
C PRO A 173 4.63 -10.23 18.64
N ASP A 174 4.01 -11.28 19.19
CA ASP A 174 3.24 -12.27 18.42
C ASP A 174 1.98 -11.61 17.86
N TYR A 175 1.35 -10.76 18.67
CA TYR A 175 0.25 -9.93 18.22
C TYR A 175 0.66 -8.91 17.15
N LYS A 176 1.80 -8.22 17.33
CA LYS A 176 2.30 -7.26 16.34
C LYS A 176 2.46 -7.93 14.98
N GLU A 177 3.07 -9.11 14.94
CA GLU A 177 3.18 -9.87 13.70
C GLU A 177 1.81 -10.26 13.13
N ALA A 178 0.90 -10.77 13.96
CA ALA A 178 -0.44 -11.14 13.52
C ALA A 178 -1.24 -9.94 12.96
N LEU A 179 -1.15 -8.76 13.59
CA LEU A 179 -1.79 -7.54 13.14
C LEU A 179 -1.19 -7.05 11.83
N THR A 180 0.14 -7.08 11.69
CA THR A 180 0.79 -6.74 10.42
C THR A 180 0.35 -7.68 9.30
N ARG A 181 0.29 -9.00 9.55
CA ARG A 181 -0.19 -9.98 8.55
C ARG A 181 -1.65 -9.71 8.17
N ALA A 182 -2.52 -9.44 9.14
CA ALA A 182 -3.91 -9.08 8.89
C ALA A 182 -4.01 -7.79 8.07
N PHE A 183 -3.20 -6.77 8.37
CA PHE A 183 -3.17 -5.53 7.60
C PHE A 183 -2.75 -5.76 6.14
N VAL A 184 -1.71 -6.57 5.91
CA VAL A 184 -1.25 -6.94 4.55
C VAL A 184 -2.32 -7.73 3.78
N LEU A 185 -3.08 -8.60 4.46
CA LEU A 185 -4.21 -9.33 3.85
C LEU A 185 -5.31 -8.39 3.31
N HIS A 186 -5.47 -7.22 3.94
CA HIS A 186 -6.49 -6.23 3.59
C HIS A 186 -5.98 -5.09 2.71
N TYR A 187 -4.68 -5.08 2.37
CA TYR A 187 -4.02 -3.91 1.80
C TYR A 187 -4.64 -3.42 0.48
N SER A 188 -4.98 -4.34 -0.42
CA SER A 188 -5.66 -4.00 -1.69
C SER A 188 -7.09 -3.49 -1.47
N ARG A 189 -7.78 -3.93 -0.42
CA ARG A 189 -9.12 -3.41 -0.06
C ARG A 189 -9.03 -2.02 0.55
N ILE A 190 -7.96 -1.74 1.31
CA ILE A 190 -7.64 -0.41 1.82
C ILE A 190 -7.45 0.57 0.65
N SER A 191 -6.76 0.17 -0.42
CA SER A 191 -6.58 1.04 -1.60
C SER A 191 -7.91 1.37 -2.28
N MET A 192 -8.80 0.40 -2.41
CA MET A 192 -10.14 0.60 -2.98
C MET A 192 -11.04 1.48 -2.10
N MET A 193 -10.91 1.36 -0.77
CA MET A 193 -11.61 2.20 0.19
C MET A 193 -11.12 3.66 0.10
N LEU A 194 -9.79 3.88 0.02
CA LEU A 194 -9.21 5.23 -0.12
C LEU A 194 -9.72 5.98 -1.36
N GLU A 195 -9.88 5.27 -2.47
CA GLU A 195 -10.43 5.81 -3.72
C GLU A 195 -11.90 6.26 -3.58
N ARG A 196 -12.69 5.57 -2.74
CA ARG A 196 -14.14 5.77 -2.60
C ARG A 196 -14.54 6.68 -1.45
N SER A 197 -13.66 6.92 -0.48
CA SER A 197 -13.97 7.70 0.72
C SER A 197 -14.44 9.11 0.39
N ASN A 198 -15.33 9.67 1.22
CA ASN A 198 -15.76 11.07 1.10
C ASN A 198 -14.87 12.06 1.87
N ASP A 199 -13.94 11.56 2.70
CA ASP A 199 -12.99 12.34 3.51
C ASP A 199 -11.57 11.72 3.43
N PRO A 200 -10.94 11.77 2.24
CA PRO A 200 -9.68 11.07 2.00
C PRO A 200 -8.52 11.64 2.82
N ASP A 201 -8.53 12.92 3.17
CA ASP A 201 -7.47 13.52 4.00
C ASP A 201 -7.42 12.87 5.38
N THR A 202 -8.56 12.83 6.09
CA THR A 202 -8.64 12.21 7.42
C THR A 202 -8.32 10.72 7.34
N LEU A 203 -8.89 10.03 6.34
CA LEU A 203 -8.68 8.60 6.17
C LEU A 203 -7.22 8.25 5.87
N SER A 204 -6.60 8.98 4.96
CA SER A 204 -5.19 8.80 4.57
C SER A 204 -4.26 8.93 5.77
N ASN A 205 -4.46 9.96 6.59
CA ASN A 205 -3.68 10.16 7.82
C ASN A 205 -3.81 8.99 8.80
N ARG A 206 -5.02 8.43 8.97
CA ARG A 206 -5.24 7.29 9.86
C ARG A 206 -4.63 6.00 9.32
N VAL A 207 -4.72 5.75 8.02
CA VAL A 207 -4.07 4.60 7.37
C VAL A 207 -2.56 4.68 7.57
N VAL A 208 -1.94 5.83 7.27
CA VAL A 208 -0.49 6.04 7.45
C VAL A 208 -0.08 5.91 8.92
N HIS A 209 -0.87 6.43 9.84
CA HIS A 209 -0.58 6.29 11.27
C HIS A 209 -0.54 4.82 11.71
N VAL A 210 -1.42 3.96 11.18
CA VAL A 210 -1.39 2.52 11.45
C VAL A 210 -0.18 1.87 10.78
N SER A 211 0.00 2.09 9.47
CA SER A 211 1.01 1.39 8.68
C SER A 211 2.44 1.72 9.12
N VAL A 212 2.75 2.96 9.52
CA VAL A 212 4.08 3.33 10.06
C VAL A 212 4.43 2.52 11.31
N GLN A 213 3.44 2.23 12.18
CA GLN A 213 3.66 1.44 13.39
C GLN A 213 3.93 -0.05 13.07
N LEU A 214 3.34 -0.54 11.97
CA LEU A 214 3.45 -1.92 11.52
C LEU A 214 4.72 -2.19 10.70
N PHE A 215 5.08 -1.28 9.78
CA PHE A 215 6.17 -1.46 8.82
C PHE A 215 7.51 -0.82 9.22
N SER A 216 7.58 -0.14 10.36
CA SER A 216 8.83 0.45 10.88
C SER A 216 9.88 -0.59 11.34
N ASN A 217 9.50 -1.84 11.58
CA ASN A 217 10.45 -2.88 11.97
C ASN A 217 10.99 -3.61 10.72
N GLU A 218 12.29 -3.45 10.43
CA GLU A 218 12.95 -4.07 9.27
C GLU A 218 12.70 -5.58 9.16
N SER A 219 12.92 -6.33 10.25
CA SER A 219 12.79 -7.79 10.23
C SER A 219 11.36 -8.25 9.92
N LEU A 220 10.37 -7.52 10.44
CA LEU A 220 8.96 -7.82 10.21
C LEU A 220 8.55 -7.43 8.79
N ALA A 221 8.97 -6.24 8.31
CA ALA A 221 8.73 -5.80 6.93
C ALA A 221 9.32 -6.79 5.92
N LEU A 222 10.55 -7.29 6.16
CA LEU A 222 11.16 -8.33 5.34
C LEU A 222 10.34 -9.63 5.35
N ARG A 223 9.91 -10.10 6.53
CA ARG A 223 9.04 -11.29 6.61
C ARG A 223 7.74 -11.12 5.83
N MET A 224 7.11 -9.94 5.89
CA MET A 224 5.88 -9.68 5.12
C MET A 224 6.14 -9.66 3.62
N THR A 225 7.28 -9.12 3.18
CA THR A 225 7.72 -9.17 1.79
C THR A 225 7.92 -10.61 1.31
N GLU A 226 8.55 -11.47 2.11
CA GLU A 226 8.86 -12.85 1.72
C GLU A 226 7.67 -13.80 1.81
N GLN A 227 6.81 -13.65 2.82
CA GLN A 227 5.74 -14.61 3.10
C GLN A 227 4.38 -14.20 2.52
N LEU A 228 4.15 -12.90 2.36
CA LEU A 228 2.87 -12.34 1.89
C LEU A 228 3.00 -11.49 0.63
N ASN A 229 4.19 -11.46 0.01
CA ASN A 229 4.47 -10.68 -1.20
C ASN A 229 4.15 -9.18 -1.03
N LEU A 230 4.44 -8.60 0.14
CA LEU A 230 4.08 -7.22 0.48
C LEU A 230 4.37 -6.20 -0.63
N LEU A 231 5.58 -6.22 -1.20
CA LEU A 231 5.96 -5.30 -2.28
C LEU A 231 5.08 -5.46 -3.53
N HIS A 232 4.76 -6.69 -3.92
CA HIS A 232 3.85 -6.96 -5.03
C HIS A 232 2.45 -6.43 -4.74
N VAL A 233 1.95 -6.68 -3.52
CA VAL A 233 0.62 -6.21 -3.09
C VAL A 233 0.56 -4.67 -3.16
N MET A 234 1.60 -3.98 -2.70
CA MET A 234 1.68 -2.51 -2.76
C MET A 234 1.71 -1.99 -4.21
N VAL A 235 2.60 -2.52 -5.06
CA VAL A 235 2.74 -2.09 -6.46
C VAL A 235 1.49 -2.40 -7.27
N VAL A 236 0.89 -3.57 -7.11
CA VAL A 236 -0.38 -3.94 -7.77
C VAL A 236 -1.51 -3.01 -7.33
N SER A 237 -1.59 -2.68 -6.03
CA SER A 237 -2.63 -1.78 -5.51
C SER A 237 -2.49 -0.36 -6.07
N LEU A 238 -1.27 0.17 -6.15
CA LEU A 238 -0.98 1.47 -6.77
C LEU A 238 -1.34 1.47 -8.27
N ARG A 239 -0.88 0.45 -9.00
CA ARG A 239 -1.13 0.31 -10.44
C ARG A 239 -2.62 0.22 -10.74
N TYR A 240 -3.38 -0.55 -9.96
CA TYR A 240 -4.82 -0.68 -10.12
C TYR A 240 -5.52 0.67 -9.95
N MET A 241 -5.17 1.43 -8.91
CA MET A 241 -5.71 2.77 -8.66
C MET A 241 -5.46 3.71 -9.85
N MET A 242 -4.25 3.70 -10.41
CA MET A 242 -3.88 4.53 -11.56
C MET A 242 -4.55 4.07 -12.87
N SER A 243 -4.70 2.76 -13.08
CA SER A 243 -5.28 2.22 -14.32
C SER A 243 -6.71 2.68 -14.61
N LYS A 244 -7.46 3.07 -13.56
CA LYS A 244 -8.85 3.54 -13.68
C LYS A 244 -8.98 4.98 -14.16
N ILE A 245 -7.88 5.73 -14.14
CA ILE A 245 -7.85 7.16 -14.45
C ILE A 245 -6.91 7.47 -15.62
N LEU A 246 -6.65 6.47 -16.47
CA LEU A 246 -5.83 6.66 -17.66
C LEU A 246 -6.59 7.44 -18.74
N VAL A 247 -5.87 8.33 -19.43
CA VAL A 247 -6.31 9.07 -20.61
C VAL A 247 -5.25 8.97 -21.70
N GLU A 248 -5.67 9.12 -22.95
CA GLU A 248 -4.76 9.09 -24.10
C GLU A 248 -3.71 10.19 -23.97
N ASN A 249 -2.46 9.82 -24.24
CA ASN A 249 -1.36 10.76 -24.23
C ASN A 249 -1.36 11.58 -25.52
N THR A 250 -1.24 12.90 -25.38
CA THR A 250 -1.27 13.83 -26.51
C THR A 250 0.10 14.31 -26.93
N LEU A 251 1.18 13.79 -26.34
CA LEU A 251 2.55 14.23 -26.60
C LEU A 251 3.00 13.78 -28.01
N HIS A 252 3.57 14.71 -28.78
CA HIS A 252 4.03 14.49 -30.16
C HIS A 252 2.87 14.16 -31.11
N ASP A 253 3.00 13.08 -31.90
CA ASP A 253 2.01 12.71 -32.92
C ASP A 253 0.81 12.00 -32.30
N ALA A 254 -0.22 12.78 -31.90
CA ALA A 254 -1.42 12.25 -31.27
C ALA A 254 -2.19 11.20 -32.11
N GLU A 255 -2.04 11.17 -33.44
CA GLU A 255 -2.70 10.17 -34.29
C GLU A 255 -1.97 8.82 -34.26
N ARG A 256 -0.65 8.84 -34.00
CA ARG A 256 0.19 7.63 -33.93
C ARG A 256 0.59 7.25 -32.50
N ASN A 257 0.32 8.13 -31.54
CA ASN A 257 0.55 7.91 -30.12
C ASN A 257 -0.54 6.98 -29.58
N PHE A 258 -0.13 5.83 -29.03
CA PHE A 258 -1.03 4.86 -28.39
C PHE A 258 -0.73 4.70 -26.89
N HIS A 259 0.08 5.60 -26.33
CA HIS A 259 0.41 5.62 -24.92
C HIS A 259 -0.73 6.24 -24.09
N TYR A 260 -0.90 5.75 -22.87
CA TYR A 260 -1.90 6.23 -21.91
C TYR A 260 -1.21 6.71 -20.64
N VAL A 261 -1.66 7.84 -20.11
CA VAL A 261 -1.11 8.48 -18.91
C VAL A 261 -2.18 8.77 -17.88
N VAL A 262 -1.76 8.96 -16.63
CA VAL A 262 -2.66 9.32 -15.52
C VAL A 262 -3.28 10.70 -15.73
N ASP A 263 -4.61 10.77 -15.64
CA ASP A 263 -5.38 12.01 -15.61
C ASP A 263 -5.28 12.68 -14.22
N CYS A 264 -4.37 13.65 -14.11
CA CYS A 264 -4.16 14.45 -12.91
C CYS A 264 -5.34 15.36 -12.55
N SER A 265 -6.39 15.44 -13.39
CA SER A 265 -7.62 16.16 -13.07
C SER A 265 -8.58 15.37 -12.19
N LYS A 266 -8.40 14.04 -12.10
CA LYS A 266 -9.26 13.15 -11.31
C LYS A 266 -9.06 13.33 -9.81
N ARG A 267 -10.12 12.98 -9.07
CA ARG A 267 -10.19 13.07 -7.62
C ARG A 267 -9.05 12.36 -6.91
N VAL A 268 -8.73 11.13 -7.33
CA VAL A 268 -7.62 10.32 -6.80
C VAL A 268 -6.30 11.09 -6.77
N MET A 269 -6.05 11.91 -7.79
CA MET A 269 -4.83 12.71 -7.92
C MET A 269 -4.92 14.02 -7.14
N LYS A 270 -6.03 14.75 -7.27
CA LYS A 270 -6.23 16.06 -6.62
C LYS A 270 -6.34 15.97 -5.10
N GLU A 271 -6.99 14.92 -4.58
CA GLU A 271 -7.20 14.68 -3.15
C GLU A 271 -6.17 13.70 -2.57
N HIS A 272 -5.06 13.44 -3.28
CA HIS A 272 -3.93 12.64 -2.82
C HIS A 272 -4.30 11.24 -2.25
N CYS A 273 -5.36 10.61 -2.77
CA CYS A 273 -5.85 9.32 -2.28
C CYS A 273 -4.82 8.18 -2.36
N TYR A 274 -3.83 8.29 -3.26
CA TYR A 274 -2.75 7.31 -3.44
C TYR A 274 -1.62 7.45 -2.42
N TRP A 275 -1.52 8.60 -1.75
CA TRP A 275 -0.39 8.95 -0.90
C TRP A 275 -0.11 7.94 0.22
N PRO A 276 -1.12 7.34 0.91
CA PRO A 276 -0.84 6.33 1.93
C PRO A 276 -0.04 5.14 1.40
N LEU A 277 -0.34 4.68 0.17
CA LEU A 277 0.33 3.54 -0.44
C LEU A 277 1.78 3.88 -0.83
N VAL A 278 1.99 5.08 -1.36
CA VAL A 278 3.34 5.57 -1.70
C VAL A 278 4.19 5.78 -0.45
N SER A 279 3.60 6.34 0.61
CA SER A 279 4.24 6.52 1.91
C SER A 279 4.69 5.19 2.50
N ASP A 280 3.81 4.19 2.47
CA ASP A 280 4.12 2.84 2.94
C ASP A 280 5.22 2.17 2.13
N LEU A 281 5.16 2.28 0.80
CA LEU A 281 6.19 1.75 -0.10
C LEU A 281 7.56 2.38 0.22
N ASN A 282 7.61 3.71 0.35
CA ASN A 282 8.84 4.41 0.72
C ASN A 282 9.37 3.98 2.10
N ASN A 283 8.47 3.80 3.07
CA ASN A 283 8.84 3.33 4.41
C ASN A 283 9.47 1.93 4.35
N VAL A 284 8.89 0.98 3.61
CA VAL A 284 9.46 -0.37 3.50
C VAL A 284 10.75 -0.40 2.67
N LEU A 285 10.86 0.42 1.62
CA LEU A 285 12.08 0.55 0.81
C LEU A 285 13.22 1.27 1.54
N SER A 286 12.95 1.97 2.64
CA SER A 286 14.00 2.53 3.50
C SER A 286 14.83 1.43 4.18
N HIS A 287 14.27 0.22 4.34
CA HIS A 287 14.97 -0.93 4.89
C HIS A 287 15.81 -1.63 3.82
N ARG A 288 17.13 -1.71 4.02
CA ARG A 288 18.06 -2.25 3.03
C ARG A 288 17.67 -3.66 2.52
N PRO A 289 17.38 -4.66 3.38
CA PRO A 289 17.03 -5.99 2.89
C PRO A 289 15.80 -6.01 1.98
N VAL A 290 14.82 -5.15 2.26
CA VAL A 290 13.59 -5.05 1.47
C VAL A 290 13.86 -4.39 0.13
N ALA A 291 14.65 -3.31 0.09
CA ALA A 291 15.04 -2.66 -1.16
C ALA A 291 15.87 -3.58 -2.08
N LEU A 292 16.81 -4.35 -1.51
CA LEU A 292 17.58 -5.34 -2.28
C LEU A 292 16.67 -6.44 -2.81
N LYS A 293 15.67 -6.89 -2.02
CA LYS A 293 14.67 -7.85 -2.48
C LYS A 293 13.87 -7.29 -3.65
N PHE A 294 13.43 -6.03 -3.56
CA PHE A 294 12.75 -5.33 -4.66
C PHE A 294 13.55 -5.39 -5.96
N MET A 295 14.83 -4.99 -5.92
CA MET A 295 15.69 -4.94 -7.11
C MET A 295 16.23 -6.31 -7.56
N SER A 296 16.00 -7.36 -6.78
CA SER A 296 16.37 -8.73 -7.16
C SER A 296 15.29 -9.45 -7.96
N ASP A 297 14.05 -8.98 -7.84
CA ASP A 297 12.84 -9.59 -8.39
C ASP A 297 12.49 -8.97 -9.75
N ASP A 298 12.69 -9.73 -10.82
CA ASP A 298 12.52 -9.23 -12.19
C ASP A 298 11.07 -8.84 -12.50
N MET A 299 10.09 -9.59 -11.96
CA MET A 299 8.68 -9.32 -12.16
C MET A 299 8.24 -8.05 -11.45
N LEU A 300 8.73 -7.83 -10.23
CA LEU A 300 8.43 -6.63 -9.46
C LEU A 300 9.00 -5.37 -10.12
N ILE A 301 10.22 -5.46 -10.67
CA ILE A 301 10.85 -4.37 -11.43
C ILE A 301 10.06 -4.06 -12.70
N GLU A 302 9.65 -5.09 -13.46
CA GLU A 302 8.84 -4.91 -14.67
C GLU A 302 7.49 -4.25 -14.35
N MET A 303 6.81 -4.70 -13.29
CA MET A 303 5.58 -4.03 -12.83
C MET A 303 5.80 -2.59 -12.39
N TRP A 304 6.93 -2.32 -11.72
CA TRP A 304 7.26 -0.98 -11.26
C TRP A 304 7.49 -0.02 -12.42
N PHE A 305 8.24 -0.44 -13.44
CA PHE A 305 8.45 0.40 -14.61
C PHE A 305 7.18 0.57 -15.44
N GLY A 306 6.34 -0.46 -15.58
CA GLY A 306 5.01 -0.31 -16.18
C GLY A 306 4.08 0.61 -15.38
N PHE A 307 4.22 0.69 -14.05
CA PHE A 307 3.54 1.70 -13.23
C PHE A 307 4.10 3.11 -13.49
N LEU A 308 5.42 3.29 -13.52
CA LEU A 308 6.07 4.58 -13.80
C LEU A 308 5.75 5.09 -15.21
N ALA A 309 5.59 4.19 -16.18
CA ALA A 309 5.18 4.53 -17.54
C ALA A 309 3.83 5.27 -17.57
N MET A 310 2.90 5.00 -16.65
CA MET A 310 1.63 5.73 -16.55
C MET A 310 1.81 7.21 -16.18
N PHE A 311 2.97 7.60 -15.63
CA PHE A 311 3.33 8.99 -15.30
C PHE A 311 4.28 9.59 -16.35
N GLN A 312 4.76 8.78 -17.30
CA GLN A 312 5.75 9.19 -18.28
C GLN A 312 5.09 9.96 -19.43
N GLY A 313 5.39 11.26 -19.51
CA GLY A 313 4.80 12.16 -20.50
C GLY A 313 3.43 12.71 -20.10
N MET A 314 3.02 12.57 -18.83
CA MET A 314 1.74 13.12 -18.34
C MET A 314 1.73 14.66 -18.32
N ASN A 315 0.54 15.26 -18.18
CA ASN A 315 0.35 16.71 -18.09
C ASN A 315 1.10 17.49 -19.19
N VAL A 316 0.81 17.14 -20.45
CA VAL A 316 1.43 17.75 -21.63
C VAL A 316 1.10 19.24 -21.67
N ASN A 317 2.15 20.05 -21.77
CA ASN A 317 2.08 21.50 -21.90
C ASN A 317 2.05 21.85 -23.38
N GLN A 318 1.06 22.64 -23.78
CA GLN A 318 1.01 23.25 -25.10
C GLN A 318 1.54 24.69 -25.01
N ARG A 319 2.50 25.05 -25.85
CA ARG A 319 3.03 26.40 -25.92
C ARG A 319 1.98 27.36 -26.49
N GLU A 320 1.48 28.25 -25.65
CA GLU A 320 0.61 29.34 -26.06
C GLU A 320 1.41 30.44 -26.76
N THR A 321 1.04 30.75 -28.01
CA THR A 321 1.74 31.74 -28.86
C THR A 321 0.94 33.01 -29.10
N LYS A 322 -0.33 33.06 -28.67
CA LYS A 322 -1.26 34.16 -28.96
C LYS A 322 -1.66 34.97 -27.73
N GLU A 323 -2.03 34.30 -26.64
CA GLU A 323 -2.55 34.96 -25.43
C GLU A 323 -1.72 34.61 -24.20
N HIS A 324 -1.72 35.51 -23.22
CA HIS A 324 -1.07 35.28 -21.94
C HIS A 324 -1.95 34.40 -21.04
N VAL A 325 -1.39 33.29 -20.58
CA VAL A 325 -2.02 32.39 -19.59
C VAL A 325 -2.05 33.11 -18.23
N LYS A 326 -3.25 33.48 -17.76
CA LYS A 326 -3.43 34.21 -16.50
C LYS A 326 -3.40 33.32 -15.25
N PHE A 327 -3.78 32.06 -15.39
CA PHE A 327 -3.88 31.11 -14.29
C PHE A 327 -3.52 29.70 -14.77
N GLU A 328 -2.69 29.01 -14.00
CA GLU A 328 -2.39 27.59 -14.21
C GLU A 328 -3.45 26.72 -13.52
N PRO A 329 -3.94 25.64 -14.15
CA PRO A 329 -4.87 24.73 -13.51
C PRO A 329 -4.22 23.97 -12.34
N ASN A 330 -5.02 23.65 -11.31
CA ASN A 330 -4.57 22.86 -10.15
C ASN A 330 -4.02 21.47 -10.50
N THR A 331 -4.21 21.01 -11.74
CA THR A 331 -3.63 19.77 -12.26
C THR A 331 -2.10 19.77 -12.26
N TYR A 332 -1.46 20.94 -12.39
CA TYR A 332 0.00 21.06 -12.29
C TYR A 332 0.52 20.65 -10.92
N PHE A 333 -0.14 21.10 -9.85
CA PHE A 333 0.25 20.73 -8.49
C PHE A 333 0.12 19.21 -8.29
N ALA A 334 -1.02 18.64 -8.70
CA ALA A 334 -1.25 17.19 -8.59
C ALA A 334 -0.20 16.37 -9.38
N ALA A 335 0.13 16.78 -10.60
CA ALA A 335 1.11 16.10 -11.44
C ALA A 335 2.54 16.18 -10.85
N PHE A 336 2.95 17.35 -10.35
CA PHE A 336 4.26 17.52 -9.73
C PHE A 336 4.39 16.75 -8.42
N SER A 337 3.39 16.84 -7.54
CA SER A 337 3.35 16.07 -6.29
C SER A 337 3.40 14.57 -6.57
N ALA A 338 2.61 14.08 -7.53
CA ALA A 338 2.60 12.66 -7.90
C ALA A 338 3.95 12.18 -8.41
N GLU A 339 4.62 12.94 -9.27
CA GLU A 339 5.94 12.54 -9.76
C GLU A 339 6.99 12.56 -8.64
N LEU A 340 6.97 13.57 -7.77
CA LEU A 340 7.88 13.67 -6.65
C LEU A 340 7.70 12.49 -5.68
N GLU A 341 6.46 12.23 -5.29
CA GLU A 341 6.14 11.26 -4.25
C GLU A 341 6.11 9.84 -4.77
N ALA A 342 5.37 9.57 -5.84
CA ALA A 342 5.14 8.22 -6.36
C ALA A 342 6.28 7.71 -7.25
N SER A 343 7.17 8.59 -7.72
CA SER A 343 8.30 8.22 -8.57
C SER A 343 9.65 8.56 -7.96
N ALA A 344 9.93 9.84 -7.66
CA ALA A 344 11.27 10.26 -7.29
C ALA A 344 11.68 9.78 -5.89
N TYR A 345 10.80 9.79 -4.89
CA TYR A 345 11.13 9.28 -3.56
C TYR A 345 11.45 7.77 -3.56
N PRO A 346 10.67 6.88 -4.19
CA PRO A 346 11.03 5.47 -4.29
C PRO A 346 12.37 5.26 -5.02
N MET A 347 12.65 6.05 -6.06
CA MET A 347 13.93 6.01 -6.77
C MET A 347 15.10 6.25 -5.83
N TRP A 348 15.03 7.34 -5.05
CA TRP A 348 16.08 7.70 -4.11
C TRP A 348 16.19 6.70 -2.95
N ALA A 349 15.07 6.17 -2.48
CA ALA A 349 15.06 5.10 -1.48
C ALA A 349 15.84 3.88 -1.97
N LEU A 350 15.60 3.41 -3.20
CA LEU A 350 16.32 2.30 -3.81
C LEU A 350 17.81 2.60 -4.02
N VAL A 351 18.12 3.74 -4.64
CA VAL A 351 19.49 4.15 -5.00
C VAL A 351 20.37 4.32 -3.76
N SER A 352 19.80 4.78 -2.64
CA SER A 352 20.54 4.98 -1.38
C SER A 352 21.21 3.70 -0.86
N HIS A 353 20.73 2.52 -1.26
CA HIS A 353 21.29 1.23 -0.86
C HIS A 353 22.39 0.72 -1.80
N LEU A 354 22.60 1.33 -2.96
CA LEU A 354 23.50 0.84 -4.02
C LEU A 354 24.90 1.45 -3.91
N THR A 355 25.54 1.30 -2.76
CA THR A 355 26.72 2.10 -2.37
C THR A 355 28.06 1.56 -2.83
N ASP A 356 28.12 0.31 -3.29
CA ASP A 356 29.37 -0.39 -3.61
C ASP A 356 29.17 -1.54 -4.60
N ALA A 357 30.28 -2.11 -5.06
CA ALA A 357 30.32 -3.16 -6.08
C ALA A 357 29.53 -4.44 -5.73
N SER A 358 29.25 -4.73 -4.45
CA SER A 358 28.46 -5.92 -4.07
C SER A 358 27.03 -5.89 -4.60
N THR A 359 26.51 -4.70 -4.88
CA THR A 359 25.14 -4.48 -5.38
C THR A 359 25.08 -4.17 -6.88
N ALA A 360 26.22 -4.21 -7.58
CA ALA A 360 26.33 -3.85 -9.00
C ALA A 360 25.40 -4.67 -9.91
N ALA A 361 25.20 -5.96 -9.60
CA ALA A 361 24.30 -6.82 -10.37
C ALA A 361 22.84 -6.35 -10.32
N LEU A 362 22.39 -5.81 -9.19
CA LEU A 362 21.03 -5.28 -9.04
C LEU A 362 20.85 -4.02 -9.87
N THR A 363 21.82 -3.12 -9.86
CA THR A 363 21.80 -1.89 -10.69
C THR A 363 21.71 -2.24 -12.18
N LYS A 364 22.48 -3.23 -12.65
CA LYS A 364 22.42 -3.69 -14.05
C LYS A 364 21.04 -4.22 -14.42
N LYS A 365 20.38 -4.98 -13.52
CA LYS A 365 19.00 -5.45 -13.71
C LYS A 365 18.02 -4.28 -13.84
N VAL A 366 18.07 -3.34 -12.90
CA VAL A 366 17.19 -2.16 -12.90
C VAL A 366 17.39 -1.32 -14.17
N LEU A 367 18.63 -1.06 -14.56
CA LEU A 367 18.95 -0.33 -15.79
C LEU A 367 18.42 -1.03 -17.04
N SER A 368 18.58 -2.36 -17.13
CA SER A 368 18.10 -3.15 -18.27
C SER A 368 16.58 -3.11 -18.39
N ALA A 369 15.86 -3.24 -17.28
CA ALA A 369 14.40 -3.14 -17.26
C ALA A 369 13.91 -1.72 -17.55
N CYS A 370 14.54 -0.70 -16.95
CA CYS A 370 14.21 0.70 -17.20
C CYS A 370 14.42 1.08 -18.67
N PHE A 371 15.51 0.59 -19.28
CA PHE A 371 15.81 0.83 -20.68
C PHE A 371 14.75 0.21 -21.60
N ARG A 372 14.34 -1.03 -21.31
CA ARG A 372 13.29 -1.72 -22.07
C ARG A 372 11.98 -0.94 -22.05
N GLU A 373 11.51 -0.57 -20.87
CA GLU A 373 10.27 0.22 -20.73
C GLU A 373 10.39 1.59 -21.39
N LEU A 374 11.55 2.25 -21.25
CA LEU A 374 11.78 3.55 -21.87
C LEU A 374 11.77 3.47 -23.41
N ARG A 375 12.35 2.41 -23.98
CA ARG A 375 12.31 2.16 -25.41
C ARG A 375 10.88 1.90 -25.89
N ASP A 376 10.15 1.03 -25.20
CA ASP A 376 8.75 0.74 -25.50
C ASP A 376 7.90 2.01 -25.45
N TRP A 377 8.16 2.90 -24.48
CA TRP A 377 7.51 4.20 -24.38
C TRP A 377 7.86 5.15 -25.53
N LEU A 378 9.14 5.25 -25.92
CA LEU A 378 9.57 6.09 -27.05
C LEU A 378 8.92 5.63 -28.35
N ASP A 379 8.80 4.32 -28.56
CA ASP A 379 8.06 3.74 -29.67
C ASP A 379 6.56 4.08 -29.58
N ALA A 380 5.97 4.02 -28.37
CA ALA A 380 4.54 4.27 -28.14
C ALA A 380 4.08 5.70 -28.43
N ILE A 381 4.94 6.69 -28.20
CA ILE A 381 4.69 8.09 -28.55
C ILE A 381 5.20 8.45 -29.97
N ASN A 382 5.61 7.44 -30.74
CA ASN A 382 6.19 7.57 -32.08
C ASN A 382 7.45 8.46 -32.12
N PHE A 383 8.23 8.55 -31.04
CA PHE A 383 9.49 9.31 -30.98
C PHE A 383 10.69 8.42 -31.36
N THR A 384 10.74 7.99 -32.62
CA THR A 384 11.75 7.02 -33.12
C THR A 384 12.84 7.66 -33.98
N SER A 385 12.72 8.94 -34.32
CA SER A 385 13.72 9.66 -35.12
C SER A 385 13.81 11.13 -34.72
N LEU A 386 14.92 11.78 -35.08
CA LEU A 386 15.20 13.18 -34.75
C LEU A 386 14.38 14.19 -35.56
N ASN A 387 13.68 13.75 -36.61
CA ASN A 387 12.93 14.61 -37.53
C ASN A 387 11.47 14.75 -37.08
N MET A 388 11.25 15.29 -35.88
CA MET A 388 9.91 15.57 -35.36
C MET A 388 9.55 17.05 -35.52
N ASN A 389 8.43 17.32 -36.19
CA ASN A 389 7.95 18.67 -36.50
C ASN A 389 7.13 19.33 -35.37
N ASP A 390 7.05 18.71 -34.18
CA ASP A 390 6.27 19.24 -33.06
C ASP A 390 7.14 19.95 -32.02
N ASN A 391 7.32 21.26 -32.21
CA ASN A 391 8.14 22.09 -31.31
C ASN A 391 7.31 22.84 -30.25
N LEU A 392 6.02 22.55 -30.13
CA LEU A 392 5.11 23.33 -29.28
C LEU A 392 4.58 22.53 -28.09
N GLN A 393 4.85 21.23 -28.02
CA GLN A 393 4.46 20.40 -26.88
C GLN A 393 5.66 19.95 -26.05
N VAL A 394 5.50 20.00 -24.73
CA VAL A 394 6.49 19.45 -23.79
C VAL A 394 5.79 18.79 -22.60
N SER A 395 6.39 17.73 -22.06
CA SER A 395 6.06 17.25 -20.71
C SER A 395 7.30 17.36 -19.85
N PHE A 396 7.13 17.87 -18.63
CA PHE A 396 8.18 17.87 -17.61
C PHE A 396 8.22 16.56 -16.83
N HIS A 397 7.27 15.65 -17.06
CA HIS A 397 7.09 14.44 -16.29
C HIS A 397 7.74 13.23 -16.97
N LEU A 398 9.03 13.05 -16.71
CA LEU A 398 9.88 12.02 -17.33
C LEU A 398 10.49 11.05 -16.29
N PRO A 399 9.69 10.35 -15.46
CA PRO A 399 10.18 9.42 -14.44
C PRO A 399 11.14 8.35 -15.00
N LEU A 400 10.86 7.73 -16.14
CA LEU A 400 11.74 6.69 -16.71
C LEU A 400 13.13 7.23 -17.07
N HIS A 401 13.20 8.43 -17.65
CA HIS A 401 14.48 9.09 -17.95
C HIS A 401 15.26 9.42 -16.67
N ARG A 402 14.56 9.89 -15.63
CA ARG A 402 15.17 10.18 -14.32
C ARG A 402 15.70 8.91 -13.67
N TYR A 403 14.93 7.82 -13.68
CA TYR A 403 15.39 6.52 -13.17
C TYR A 403 16.64 6.06 -13.91
N PHE A 404 16.61 6.03 -15.24
CA PHE A 404 17.75 5.58 -16.03
C PHE A 404 19.01 6.41 -15.75
N SER A 405 18.89 7.74 -15.79
CA SER A 405 20.03 8.65 -15.55
C SER A 405 20.61 8.53 -14.13
N VAL A 406 19.77 8.43 -13.10
CA VAL A 406 20.23 8.32 -11.71
C VAL A 406 20.90 6.97 -11.45
N PHE A 407 20.30 5.87 -11.89
CA PHE A 407 20.89 4.54 -11.72
C PHE A 407 22.19 4.40 -12.53
N LEU A 408 22.27 5.00 -13.72
CA LEU A 408 23.49 5.02 -14.54
C LEU A 408 24.61 5.78 -13.83
N CYS A 409 24.30 6.96 -13.29
CA CYS A 409 25.25 7.74 -12.50
C CYS A 409 25.73 6.95 -11.27
N GLN A 410 24.81 6.30 -10.55
CA GLN A 410 25.13 5.48 -9.39
C GLN A 410 26.05 4.30 -9.75
N ALA A 411 25.75 3.60 -10.84
CA ALA A 411 26.52 2.47 -11.36
C ALA A 411 28.01 2.82 -11.54
N VAL A 412 28.25 3.94 -12.23
CA VAL A 412 29.61 4.41 -12.55
C VAL A 412 30.29 5.03 -11.33
N ALA A 413 29.61 5.96 -10.66
CA ALA A 413 30.24 6.77 -9.62
C ALA A 413 30.48 6.03 -8.30
N LYS A 414 29.67 5.01 -7.98
CA LYS A 414 29.70 4.34 -6.67
C LYS A 414 29.98 2.84 -6.74
N GLN A 415 29.66 2.18 -7.85
CA GLN A 415 29.75 0.72 -7.94
C GLN A 415 30.87 0.22 -8.88
N GLY A 416 31.58 1.14 -9.54
CA GLY A 416 32.73 0.83 -10.40
C GLY A 416 32.36 0.12 -11.70
N ILE A 417 31.10 0.20 -12.14
CA ILE A 417 30.67 -0.34 -13.43
C ILE A 417 31.18 0.59 -14.53
N SER A 418 31.82 0.04 -15.57
CA SER A 418 32.26 0.87 -16.69
C SER A 418 31.08 1.35 -17.52
N LEU A 419 31.19 2.54 -18.12
CA LEU A 419 30.10 3.15 -18.88
C LEU A 419 29.68 2.26 -20.07
N ASP A 420 30.64 1.62 -20.74
CA ASP A 420 30.39 0.73 -21.90
C ASP A 420 29.54 -0.50 -21.53
N GLU A 421 29.53 -0.94 -20.26
CA GLU A 421 28.73 -2.08 -19.80
C GLU A 421 27.24 -1.78 -19.62
N VAL A 422 26.87 -0.49 -19.50
CA VAL A 422 25.53 -0.07 -19.08
C VAL A 422 24.90 0.96 -20.02
N LEU A 423 25.64 1.45 -21.01
CA LEU A 423 25.07 2.31 -22.04
C LEU A 423 24.16 1.53 -22.99
N PRO A 424 23.01 2.10 -23.37
CA PRO A 424 22.22 1.61 -24.49
C PRO A 424 23.00 1.64 -25.80
N PRO A 425 22.52 0.91 -26.83
CA PRO A 425 23.00 1.08 -28.20
C PRO A 425 22.96 2.56 -28.63
N ARG A 426 23.90 2.96 -29.48
CA ARG A 426 24.10 4.36 -29.88
C ARG A 426 22.83 5.03 -30.39
N ASP A 427 22.06 4.33 -31.23
CA ASP A 427 20.86 4.88 -31.86
C ASP A 427 19.76 5.13 -30.81
N ASP A 428 19.54 4.17 -29.91
CA ASP A 428 18.59 4.31 -28.79
C ASP A 428 19.03 5.44 -27.84
N LEU A 429 20.33 5.51 -27.52
CA LEU A 429 20.88 6.54 -26.64
C LEU A 429 20.67 7.94 -27.19
N ILE A 430 20.86 8.13 -28.51
CA ILE A 430 20.61 9.42 -29.17
C ILE A 430 19.15 9.84 -28.99
N VAL A 431 18.20 8.92 -29.24
CA VAL A 431 16.77 9.20 -29.09
C VAL A 431 16.42 9.53 -27.63
N MET A 432 16.89 8.73 -26.68
CA MET A 432 16.69 8.91 -25.24
C MET A 432 17.21 10.26 -24.72
N ILE A 433 18.36 10.73 -25.23
CA ILE A 433 18.94 12.02 -24.83
C ILE A 433 18.20 13.17 -25.52
N MET A 434 17.87 13.02 -26.80
CA MET A 434 17.26 14.09 -27.58
C MET A 434 15.84 14.41 -27.10
N HIS A 435 15.07 13.41 -26.65
CA HIS A 435 13.73 13.63 -26.13
C HIS A 435 13.65 14.72 -25.03
N PRO A 436 14.36 14.59 -23.88
CA PRO A 436 14.34 15.62 -22.84
C PRO A 436 15.06 16.92 -23.25
N LEU A 437 16.08 16.87 -24.10
CA LEU A 437 16.78 18.08 -24.57
C LEU A 437 15.88 19.01 -25.37
N ARG A 438 14.86 18.50 -26.07
CA ARG A 438 13.88 19.34 -26.79
C ARG A 438 13.15 20.31 -25.86
N VAL A 439 12.95 19.93 -24.59
CA VAL A 439 12.35 20.81 -23.57
C VAL A 439 13.24 22.03 -23.28
N GLN A 440 14.57 21.90 -23.44
CA GLN A 440 15.52 22.99 -23.20
C GLN A 440 15.72 23.90 -24.42
N VAL A 441 15.44 23.39 -25.62
CA VAL A 441 15.71 24.06 -26.91
C VAL A 441 14.44 24.65 -27.54
N SER A 442 13.26 24.46 -26.93
CA SER A 442 12.02 25.10 -27.34
C SER A 442 12.01 26.61 -27.03
N THR A 443 12.90 27.37 -27.69
CA THR A 443 12.89 28.84 -27.75
C THR A 443 11.87 29.37 -28.73
#